data_AF-A0A2U3CHI1-F1
#
_entry.id   AF-A0A2U3CHI1-F1
#
_cell.length_a   1.000
_cell.length_b   1.000
_cell.length_c   1.000
_cell.angle_alpha   90.00
_cell.angle_beta   90.00
_cell.angle_gamma   90.00
#
_symmetry.space_group_name_H-M   'P 1'
#
loop_
_entity.id
_entity.type
_entity.pdbx_description
1 polymer ?
#
loop_
_entity_poly.entity_id
_entity_poly.type
_entity_poly.pdbx_seq_one_letter_code
_entity_poly.pdbx_strand_id
1 'polypeptide(L)'
;MAEIRDTLHIAPIMRFVVEFSTWIWLLLLGIESIGISLLSSHDRKIFPSWVYLILLGLSLFLLSQFNFPGDKKPHGKMVQGWQRILVEIFSATLGIFAAWVIFGLFGAILQAMISILSFFLDRERWKWFLGIRKEPPIFVLALGNYPPR
;
A
#
# COMPACT_ATOMS: atom_id res chain seq x y z
N MET A 1 5.85 22.57 20.13
CA MET A 1 6.79 21.44 19.92
C MET A 1 6.12 20.07 19.98
N ALA A 2 5.06 19.85 20.79
CA ALA A 2 4.34 18.56 20.82
C ALA A 2 3.64 18.21 19.49
N GLU A 3 2.98 19.18 18.82
CA GLU A 3 2.28 18.96 17.54
C GLU A 3 3.14 18.40 16.39
N ILE A 4 4.44 18.73 16.36
CA ILE A 4 5.37 18.29 15.31
C ILE A 4 5.77 16.82 15.52
N ARG A 5 5.77 16.34 16.77
CA ARG A 5 6.16 14.98 17.12
C ARG A 5 5.05 13.98 16.81
N ASP A 6 3.79 14.37 17.01
CA ASP A 6 2.64 13.48 16.79
C ASP A 6 2.35 13.30 15.29
N THR A 7 2.52 14.35 14.49
CA THR A 7 2.42 14.25 13.02
C THR A 7 3.57 13.46 12.38
N LEU A 8 4.69 13.29 13.08
CA LEU A 8 5.88 12.61 12.58
C LEU A 8 5.64 11.11 12.32
N HIS A 9 4.76 10.48 13.09
CA HIS A 9 4.54 9.02 13.02
C HIS A 9 3.24 8.62 12.35
N ILE A 10 2.23 9.49 12.34
CA ILE A 10 0.88 9.13 11.88
C ILE A 10 0.86 8.79 10.37
N ALA A 11 1.50 9.60 9.52
CA ALA A 11 1.44 9.37 8.07
C ALA A 11 2.14 8.06 7.64
N PRO A 12 3.38 7.75 8.10
CA PRO A 12 3.99 6.44 7.85
C PRO A 12 3.18 5.26 8.39
N ILE A 13 2.59 5.39 9.59
CA ILE A 13 1.75 4.35 10.19
C ILE A 13 0.50 4.12 9.34
N MET A 14 -0.21 5.18 8.94
CA MET A 14 -1.43 5.05 8.14
C MET A 14 -1.16 4.45 6.76
N ARG A 15 -0.01 4.74 6.17
CA ARG A 15 0.43 4.07 4.94
C ARG A 15 0.60 2.58 5.17
N PHE A 16 1.37 2.20 6.19
CA PHE A 16 1.53 0.81 6.58
C PHE A 16 0.19 0.12 6.81
N VAL A 17 -0.78 0.79 7.44
CA VAL A 17 -2.13 0.25 7.67
C VAL A 17 -2.86 -0.03 6.36
N VAL A 18 -2.93 0.92 5.41
CA VAL A 18 -3.59 0.72 4.09
C VAL A 18 -3.00 -0.48 3.37
N GLU A 19 -1.69 -0.50 3.35
CA GLU A 19 -0.88 -1.43 2.63
C GLU A 19 -0.94 -2.85 3.26
N PHE A 20 -0.86 -2.93 4.59
CA PHE A 20 -1.00 -4.18 5.35
C PHE A 20 -2.41 -4.74 5.27
N SER A 21 -3.44 -3.89 5.38
CA SER A 21 -4.84 -4.34 5.22
C SER A 21 -5.09 -4.85 3.80
N THR A 22 -4.58 -4.14 2.77
CA THR A 22 -4.59 -4.62 1.38
C THR A 22 -3.98 -6.01 1.26
N TRP A 23 -2.83 -6.21 1.88
CA TRP A 23 -2.16 -7.51 1.87
C TRP A 23 -3.00 -8.60 2.55
N ILE A 24 -3.61 -8.33 3.70
CA ILE A 24 -4.52 -9.26 4.37
C ILE A 24 -5.69 -9.62 3.45
N TRP A 25 -6.32 -8.64 2.80
CA TRP A 25 -7.43 -8.90 1.89
C TRP A 25 -7.02 -9.76 0.71
N LEU A 26 -5.87 -9.50 0.09
CA LEU A 26 -5.37 -10.32 -1.01
C LEU A 26 -5.01 -11.74 -0.56
N LEU A 27 -4.46 -11.89 0.65
CA LEU A 27 -4.15 -13.20 1.23
C LEU A 27 -5.42 -14.01 1.49
N LEU A 28 -6.42 -13.40 2.13
CA LEU A 28 -7.71 -14.06 2.41
C LEU A 28 -8.40 -14.46 1.11
N LEU A 29 -8.40 -13.59 0.10
CA LEU A 29 -8.93 -13.88 -1.22
C LEU A 29 -8.20 -15.07 -1.88
N GLY A 30 -6.88 -15.12 -1.75
CA GLY A 30 -6.06 -16.24 -2.20
C GLY A 30 -6.45 -17.55 -1.51
N ILE A 31 -6.55 -17.56 -0.18
CA ILE A 31 -6.93 -18.74 0.61
C ILE A 31 -8.34 -19.23 0.23
N GLU A 32 -9.31 -18.32 0.17
CA GLU A 32 -10.70 -18.63 -0.19
C GLU A 32 -10.77 -19.30 -1.58
N SER A 33 -10.03 -18.76 -2.55
CA SER A 33 -10.02 -19.31 -3.91
C SER A 33 -9.40 -20.70 -4.04
N ILE A 34 -8.36 -20.99 -3.25
CA ILE A 34 -7.72 -22.29 -3.20
C ILE A 34 -8.67 -23.27 -2.51
N GLY A 35 -9.28 -22.88 -1.39
CA GLY A 35 -10.28 -23.66 -0.68
C GLY A 35 -11.46 -24.04 -1.58
N ILE A 36 -12.06 -23.07 -2.28
CA ILE A 36 -13.15 -23.31 -3.23
C ILE A 36 -12.69 -24.23 -4.36
N SER A 37 -11.48 -24.04 -4.90
CA SER A 37 -10.96 -24.88 -5.97
C SER A 37 -10.72 -26.33 -5.56
N LEU A 38 -10.40 -26.59 -4.29
CA LEU A 38 -10.19 -27.93 -3.74
C LEU A 38 -11.50 -28.62 -3.34
N LEU A 39 -12.49 -27.86 -2.87
CA LEU A 39 -13.74 -28.40 -2.34
C LEU A 39 -14.88 -28.45 -3.36
N SER A 40 -14.86 -27.60 -4.39
CA SER A 40 -15.93 -27.53 -5.38
C SER A 40 -15.63 -28.40 -6.60
N SER A 41 -16.32 -29.53 -6.70
CA SER A 41 -16.50 -30.28 -7.96
C SER A 41 -17.51 -29.61 -8.91
N HIS A 42 -18.05 -28.43 -8.54
CA HIS A 42 -19.08 -27.72 -9.29
C HIS A 42 -18.63 -26.33 -9.78
N ASP A 43 -19.01 -26.06 -11.03
CA ASP A 43 -18.49 -25.08 -12.00
C ASP A 43 -18.61 -23.58 -11.67
N ARG A 44 -18.97 -23.18 -10.45
CA ARG A 44 -19.06 -21.74 -10.12
C ARG A 44 -17.75 -21.18 -9.61
N LYS A 45 -16.80 -21.01 -10.53
CA LYS A 45 -15.62 -20.17 -10.29
C LYS A 45 -15.89 -18.76 -10.82
N ILE A 46 -15.78 -17.75 -9.96
CA ILE A 46 -15.87 -16.33 -10.37
C ILE A 46 -14.66 -15.99 -11.26
N PHE A 47 -13.48 -16.53 -10.94
CA PHE A 47 -12.26 -16.41 -11.73
C PHE A 47 -11.49 -17.74 -11.80
N PRO A 48 -10.65 -17.95 -12.83
CA PRO A 48 -9.72 -19.07 -12.88
C PRO A 48 -8.74 -19.08 -11.68
N SER A 49 -8.36 -20.26 -11.20
CA SER A 49 -7.47 -20.43 -10.03
C SER A 49 -6.12 -19.70 -10.15
N TRP A 50 -5.58 -19.58 -11.37
CA TRP A 50 -4.32 -18.88 -11.62
C TRP A 50 -4.39 -17.38 -11.33
N VAL A 51 -5.57 -16.75 -11.45
CA VAL A 51 -5.75 -15.31 -11.17
C VAL A 51 -5.41 -15.02 -9.71
N TYR A 52 -5.84 -15.89 -8.80
CA TYR A 52 -5.60 -15.74 -7.37
C TYR A 52 -4.14 -15.96 -7.00
N LEU A 53 -3.43 -16.87 -7.69
CA LEU A 53 -1.98 -17.03 -7.52
C LEU A 53 -1.23 -15.78 -7.99
N ILE A 54 -1.66 -15.15 -9.09
CA ILE A 54 -1.09 -13.87 -9.53
C ILE A 54 -1.37 -12.79 -8.49
N LEU A 55 -2.58 -12.70 -7.95
CA LEU A 55 -2.93 -11.71 -6.92
C LEU A 55 -2.10 -11.91 -5.63
N LEU A 56 -1.87 -13.16 -5.21
CA LEU A 56 -1.00 -13.49 -4.09
C LEU A 56 0.47 -13.16 -4.38
N GLY A 57 0.98 -13.52 -5.56
CA GLY A 57 2.34 -13.18 -5.98
C GLY A 57 2.55 -11.66 -6.05
N LEU A 58 1.55 -10.94 -6.56
CA LEU A 58 1.52 -9.49 -6.60
C LEU A 58 1.47 -8.88 -5.19
N SER A 59 0.73 -9.47 -4.25
CA SER A 59 0.68 -8.99 -2.87
C SER A 59 2.03 -9.18 -2.16
N LEU A 60 2.71 -10.31 -2.38
CA LEU A 60 4.06 -10.57 -1.87
C LEU A 60 5.10 -9.65 -2.52
N PHE A 61 4.99 -9.42 -3.83
CA PHE A 61 5.81 -8.46 -4.53
C PHE A 61 5.62 -7.06 -3.96
N LEU A 62 4.36 -6.62 -3.79
CA LEU A 62 4.05 -5.34 -3.15
C LEU A 62 4.64 -5.29 -1.75
N LEU A 63 4.53 -6.35 -0.93
CA LEU A 63 5.16 -6.46 0.40
C LEU A 63 6.68 -6.30 0.36
N SER A 64 7.35 -6.85 -0.66
CA SER A 64 8.78 -6.64 -0.86
C SER A 64 9.12 -5.18 -1.20
N GLN A 65 8.20 -4.44 -1.82
CA GLN A 65 8.38 -3.01 -2.14
C GLN A 65 8.33 -2.09 -0.89
N PHE A 66 7.97 -2.62 0.28
CA PHE A 66 7.98 -1.89 1.57
C PHE A 66 9.38 -1.76 2.14
N ASN A 67 10.26 -2.71 1.80
CA ASN A 67 11.65 -2.68 2.23
C ASN A 67 12.53 -1.83 1.31
N PHE A 68 11.95 -1.05 0.40
CA PHE A 68 12.78 -0.17 -0.40
C PHE A 68 13.36 0.93 0.49
N PRO A 69 14.70 1.09 0.48
CA PRO A 69 15.33 2.30 0.96
C PRO A 69 14.97 3.51 0.07
N GLY A 70 13.82 3.52 -0.63
CA GLY A 70 13.35 4.59 -1.52
C GLY A 70 12.87 5.86 -0.79
N ASP A 71 12.69 5.81 0.53
CA ASP A 71 12.69 7.01 1.40
C ASP A 71 14.14 7.49 1.72
N LYS A 72 15.17 6.84 1.15
CA LYS A 72 16.60 7.15 1.27
C LYS A 72 17.31 7.13 -0.11
N LYS A 73 17.33 8.23 -0.85
CA LYS A 73 18.41 8.46 -1.84
C LYS A 73 19.73 8.72 -1.08
N PRO A 74 20.89 8.07 -1.37
CA PRO A 74 21.37 7.83 -2.74
C PRO A 74 22.40 6.67 -2.90
N HIS A 75 22.02 5.42 -3.16
CA HIS A 75 23.01 4.41 -3.65
C HIS A 75 22.48 3.42 -4.71
N GLY A 76 21.26 3.61 -5.23
CA GLY A 76 20.66 2.74 -6.25
C GLY A 76 19.86 3.50 -7.31
N LYS A 77 19.41 2.80 -8.37
CA LYS A 77 18.52 3.37 -9.41
C LYS A 77 17.32 4.01 -8.74
N MET A 78 17.24 5.33 -8.85
CA MET A 78 16.21 6.12 -8.21
C MET A 78 14.86 5.85 -8.88
N VAL A 79 13.94 5.20 -8.17
CA VAL A 79 12.54 5.17 -8.57
C VAL A 79 12.04 6.63 -8.61
N GLN A 80 11.39 7.02 -9.70
CA GLN A 80 10.87 8.38 -9.84
C GLN A 80 9.67 8.56 -8.90
N GLY A 81 9.52 9.75 -8.30
CA GLY A 81 8.51 9.97 -7.26
C GLY A 81 7.08 9.67 -7.72
N TRP A 82 6.74 9.98 -8.97
CA TRP A 82 5.42 9.64 -9.54
C TRP A 82 5.21 8.13 -9.66
N GLN A 83 6.25 7.33 -9.92
CA GLN A 83 6.14 5.87 -9.98
C GLN A 83 5.74 5.31 -8.62
N ARG A 84 6.28 5.89 -7.53
CA ARG A 84 5.89 5.50 -6.16
C ARG A 84 4.43 5.85 -5.88
N ILE A 85 3.97 7.03 -6.28
CA ILE A 85 2.57 7.44 -6.13
C ILE A 85 1.64 6.47 -6.88
N LEU A 86 1.99 6.07 -8.10
CA LEU A 86 1.21 5.08 -8.85
C LEU A 86 1.13 3.73 -8.15
N VAL A 87 2.24 3.24 -7.59
CA VAL A 87 2.25 1.98 -6.82
C VAL A 87 1.33 2.06 -5.61
N GLU A 88 1.30 3.19 -4.92
CA GLU A 88 0.44 3.40 -3.75
C GLU A 88 -1.05 3.47 -4.12
N ILE A 89 -1.39 4.19 -5.18
CA ILE A 89 -2.76 4.25 -5.72
C ILE A 89 -3.22 2.86 -6.16
N PHE A 90 -2.34 2.13 -6.86
CA PHE A 90 -2.65 0.78 -7.33
C PHE A 90 -2.84 -0.19 -6.17
N SER A 91 -1.99 -0.15 -5.15
CA SER A 91 -2.12 -0.93 -3.92
C SER A 91 -3.46 -0.65 -3.22
N ALA A 92 -3.81 0.63 -3.01
CA ALA A 92 -5.08 1.01 -2.41
C ALA A 92 -6.29 0.49 -3.23
N THR A 93 -6.23 0.58 -4.55
CA THR A 93 -7.29 0.10 -5.45
C THR A 93 -7.47 -1.41 -5.37
N LEU A 94 -6.35 -2.16 -5.35
CA LEU A 94 -6.38 -3.60 -5.14
C LEU A 94 -6.95 -3.97 -3.77
N GLY A 95 -6.59 -3.22 -2.72
CA GLY A 95 -7.15 -3.42 -1.39
C GLY A 95 -8.65 -3.23 -1.36
N ILE A 96 -9.16 -2.16 -1.99
CA ILE A 96 -10.61 -1.88 -2.07
C ILE A 96 -11.32 -3.01 -2.82
N PHE A 97 -10.77 -3.45 -3.95
CA PHE A 97 -11.34 -4.54 -4.73
C PHE A 97 -11.34 -5.86 -3.94
N ALA A 98 -10.24 -6.21 -3.28
CA ALA A 98 -10.16 -7.43 -2.48
C ALA A 98 -11.13 -7.39 -1.29
N ALA A 99 -11.22 -6.26 -0.58
CA ALA A 99 -12.18 -6.07 0.50
C ALA A 99 -13.63 -6.14 0.01
N TRP A 100 -13.91 -5.63 -1.19
CA TRP A 100 -15.22 -5.75 -1.83
C TRP A 100 -15.60 -7.20 -2.13
N VAL A 101 -14.66 -7.98 -2.65
CA VAL A 101 -14.92 -9.39 -2.99
C VAL A 101 -15.21 -10.21 -1.74
N ILE A 102 -14.48 -9.98 -0.64
CA ILE A 102 -14.61 -10.78 0.59
C ILE A 102 -15.80 -10.32 1.46
N PHE A 103 -15.95 -9.00 1.66
CA PHE A 103 -16.90 -8.43 2.63
C PHE A 103 -17.99 -7.57 1.97
N GLY A 104 -18.09 -7.58 0.64
CA GLY A 104 -19.05 -6.77 -0.09
C GLY A 104 -18.81 -5.26 0.02
N LEU A 105 -19.89 -4.48 -0.15
CA LEU A 105 -19.82 -3.02 -0.17
C LEU A 105 -19.22 -2.42 1.13
N PHE A 106 -19.49 -3.03 2.28
CA PHE A 106 -19.00 -2.56 3.56
C PHE A 106 -17.46 -2.56 3.63
N GLY A 107 -16.82 -3.67 3.23
CA GLY A 107 -15.35 -3.77 3.21
C GLY A 107 -14.72 -2.78 2.24
N ALA A 108 -15.34 -2.59 1.07
CA ALA A 108 -14.89 -1.62 0.07
C ALA A 108 -14.86 -0.19 0.63
N ILE A 109 -15.95 0.23 1.30
CA ILE A 109 -16.07 1.56 1.91
C ILE A 109 -15.02 1.74 3.00
N LEU A 110 -14.87 0.77 3.89
CA LEU A 110 -13.90 0.85 4.99
C LEU A 110 -12.47 1.01 4.45
N GLN A 111 -12.07 0.18 3.49
CA GLN A 111 -10.73 0.25 2.90
C GLN A 111 -10.52 1.56 2.12
N ALA A 112 -11.54 2.06 1.42
CA ALA A 112 -11.47 3.34 0.73
C ALA A 112 -11.28 4.51 1.70
N MET A 113 -12.00 4.51 2.84
CA MET A 113 -11.84 5.55 3.86
C MET A 113 -10.41 5.57 4.43
N ILE A 114 -9.86 4.39 4.77
CA ILE A 114 -8.48 4.28 5.28
C ILE A 114 -7.48 4.79 4.23
N SER A 115 -7.69 4.43 2.96
CA SER A 115 -6.84 4.85 1.84
C SER A 115 -6.86 6.36 1.61
N ILE A 116 -8.05 6.98 1.60
CA ILE A 116 -8.22 8.42 1.45
C ILE A 116 -7.57 9.16 2.61
N LEU A 117 -7.79 8.71 3.85
CA LEU A 117 -7.19 9.32 5.03
C LEU A 117 -5.65 9.25 4.96
N SER A 118 -5.11 8.10 4.56
CA SER A 118 -3.67 7.92 4.35
C SER A 118 -3.12 8.88 3.32
N PHE A 119 -3.76 9.03 2.15
CA PHE A 119 -3.34 9.98 1.11
C PHE A 119 -3.39 11.43 1.58
N PHE A 120 -4.40 11.79 2.37
CA PHE A 120 -4.52 13.13 2.93
C PHE A 120 -3.38 13.46 3.91
N LEU A 121 -2.99 12.48 4.72
CA LEU A 121 -1.87 12.59 5.67
C LEU A 121 -0.51 12.60 4.96
N ASP A 122 -0.38 11.87 3.85
CA ASP A 122 0.85 11.78 3.04
C ASP A 122 1.03 12.93 2.02
N ARG A 123 0.11 13.90 1.96
CA ARG A 123 0.13 14.99 0.96
C ARG A 123 1.47 15.72 0.86
N GLU A 124 2.17 15.93 1.97
CA GLU A 124 3.45 16.65 2.00
C GLU A 124 4.58 15.82 1.37
N ARG A 125 4.52 14.50 1.51
CA ARG A 125 5.45 13.58 0.83
C ARG A 125 5.17 13.53 -0.65
N TRP A 126 3.90 13.52 -1.05
CA TRP A 126 3.53 13.55 -2.46
C TRP A 126 4.00 14.83 -3.15
N LYS A 127 3.87 16.00 -2.50
CA LYS A 127 4.45 17.26 -3.00
C LYS A 127 5.96 17.16 -3.20
N TRP A 128 6.68 16.52 -2.28
CA TRP A 128 8.12 16.29 -2.43
C TRP A 128 8.45 15.33 -3.58
N PHE A 129 7.73 14.21 -3.71
CA PHE A 129 7.91 13.27 -4.82
C PHE A 129 7.62 13.87 -6.20
N LEU A 130 6.66 14.79 -6.28
CA LEU A 130 6.33 15.52 -7.50
C LEU A 130 7.29 16.69 -7.78
N GLY A 131 8.28 16.94 -6.91
CA GLY A 131 9.23 18.05 -7.04
C GLY A 131 8.62 19.43 -6.76
N ILE A 132 7.37 19.50 -6.29
CA ILE A 132 6.71 20.76 -5.88
C ILE A 132 7.40 21.32 -4.63
N ARG A 133 7.78 20.44 -3.71
CA ARG A 133 8.58 20.79 -2.52
C ARG A 133 10.02 20.35 -2.73
N LYS A 134 10.98 21.25 -2.53
CA LYS A 134 12.42 20.96 -2.68
C LYS A 134 12.98 20.09 -1.55
N GLU A 135 12.47 20.29 -0.34
CA GLU A 135 12.94 19.59 0.86
C GLU A 135 12.04 18.40 1.22
N PRO A 136 12.62 17.28 1.68
CA PRO A 136 11.85 16.14 2.17
C PRO A 136 11.07 16.50 3.46
N PRO A 137 9.94 15.83 3.72
CA PRO A 137 9.24 15.95 5.00
C PRO A 137 10.12 15.53 6.18
N ILE A 138 9.90 16.12 7.36
CA ILE A 138 10.70 15.87 8.58
C ILE A 138 10.71 14.38 8.95
N PHE A 139 9.58 13.67 8.79
CA PHE A 139 9.52 12.24 9.08
C PHE A 139 10.37 11.38 8.12
N VAL A 140 10.56 11.82 6.87
CA VAL A 140 11.48 11.15 5.93
C VAL A 140 12.93 11.36 6.38
N LEU A 141 13.26 12.58 6.84
CA LEU A 141 14.58 12.89 7.41
C LEU A 141 14.84 12.20 8.76
N ALA A 142 13.81 11.91 9.55
CA ALA A 142 13.95 11.20 10.81
C ALA A 142 14.17 9.69 10.61
N LEU A 143 13.64 9.12 9.52
CA LEU A 143 13.74 7.69 9.19
C LEU A 143 14.95 7.36 8.29
N GLY A 144 15.31 8.28 7.40
CA GLY A 144 16.54 8.26 6.65
C GLY A 144 17.61 9.00 7.43
N ASN A 145 18.65 8.31 7.92
CA ASN A 145 19.87 8.90 8.46
C ASN A 145 20.55 9.83 7.42
N TYR A 146 19.92 10.95 7.10
CA TYR A 146 20.37 11.95 6.18
C TYR A 146 21.28 12.87 6.97
N PRO A 147 22.59 12.95 6.63
CA PRO A 147 23.40 14.00 7.21
C PRO A 147 22.79 15.35 6.81
N PRO A 148 22.66 16.30 7.75
CA PRO A 148 22.27 17.65 7.40
C PRO A 148 23.26 18.18 6.35
N ARG A 149 22.75 18.74 5.26
CA ARG A 149 23.57 19.45 4.28
C ARG A 149 23.86 20.85 4.78
#